data_AF-A0A2J6XFR9-F1
#
_entry.id   AF-A0A2J6XFR9-F1
#
_cell.length_a   1.000
_cell.length_b   1.000
_cell.length_c   1.000
_cell.angle_alpha   90.00
_cell.angle_beta   90.00
_cell.angle_gamma   90.00
#
_symmetry.space_group_name_H-M   'P 1'
#
loop_
_entity.id
_entity.type
_entity.pdbx_description
1 polymer ?
#
loop_
_entity_poly.entity_id
_entity_poly.type
_entity_poly.pdbx_seq_one_letter_code
_entity_poly.pdbx_strand_id
1 'polypeptide(L)'
;MPIKSRAVVIPKRNTIEIRTVQVNEPKSGDVLIKTAFTSISAGTERMLLDGRLPQPQLLFPVVPGYETVGQVVQVGSKAPKELLGQWVYIGGARCFRGVNAAWG
;
A
#
# COMPACT_ATOMS: atom_id res chain seq x y z
N MET A 1 -15.03 -9.97 7.94
CA MET A 1 -14.21 -9.33 9.01
C MET A 1 -13.24 -8.39 8.32
N PRO A 2 -12.89 -7.22 8.87
CA PRO A 2 -11.96 -6.32 8.19
C PRO A 2 -10.60 -6.99 8.00
N ILE A 3 -10.07 -6.96 6.77
CA ILE A 3 -8.73 -7.46 6.47
C ILE A 3 -7.72 -6.58 7.21
N LYS A 4 -6.72 -7.20 7.83
CA LYS A 4 -5.67 -6.52 8.58
C LYS A 4 -4.32 -6.81 7.95
N SER A 5 -3.45 -5.81 7.92
CA SER A 5 -2.06 -5.95 7.48
C SER A 5 -1.11 -5.29 8.47
N ARG A 6 0.12 -5.79 8.57
CA ARG A 6 1.22 -5.07 9.23
C ARG A 6 1.86 -4.16 8.19
N ALA A 7 1.94 -2.87 8.47
CA ALA A 7 2.50 -1.88 7.57
C ALA A 7 3.55 -1.03 8.29
N VAL A 8 4.54 -0.58 7.54
CA VAL A 8 5.39 0.55 7.93
C VAL A 8 4.55 1.82 7.80
N VAL A 9 4.50 2.62 8.85
CA VAL A 9 3.77 3.88 8.89
C VAL A 9 4.74 4.98 9.31
N ILE A 10 4.73 6.09 8.56
CA ILE A 10 5.40 7.33 8.92
C ILE A 10 4.31 8.25 9.48
N PRO A 11 4.15 8.36 10.82
CA PRO A 11 3.07 9.13 11.42
C PRO A 11 3.33 10.62 11.49
N LYS A 12 4.60 11.01 11.37
CA LYS A 12 5.10 12.39 11.31
C LYS A 12 6.55 12.36 10.81
N ARG A 13 7.08 13.54 10.50
CA ARG A 13 8.47 13.74 10.08
C ARG A 13 9.46 12.98 10.97
N ASN A 14 10.41 12.28 10.35
CA ASN A 14 11.51 11.53 10.97
C ASN A 14 11.08 10.47 11.99
N THR A 15 9.87 9.93 11.89
CA THR A 15 9.36 8.85 12.75
C THR A 15 8.89 7.68 11.91
N ILE A 16 9.20 6.45 12.31
CA ILE A 16 8.76 5.22 11.65
C ILE A 16 8.19 4.27 12.70
N GLU A 17 7.04 3.69 12.42
CA GLU A 17 6.40 2.68 13.26
C GLU A 17 5.94 1.49 12.43
N ILE A 18 5.85 0.31 13.05
CA ILE A 18 5.12 -0.82 12.48
C ILE A 18 3.74 -0.85 13.14
N ARG A 19 2.68 -0.65 12.35
CA ARG A 19 1.29 -0.68 12.84
C ARG A 19 0.50 -1.78 12.15
N THR A 20 -0.53 -2.26 12.84
CA THR A 20 -1.61 -3.01 12.17
C THR A 20 -2.58 -2.00 11.56
N VAL A 21 -2.73 -2.04 10.24
CA VAL A 21 -3.66 -1.20 9.47
C VAL A 21 -4.84 -2.04 8.96
N GLN A 22 -5.99 -1.39 8.79
CA GLN A 22 -7.15 -2.01 8.15
C GLN A 22 -7.05 -1.83 6.63
N VAL A 23 -7.37 -2.90 5.91
CA VAL A 23 -7.39 -2.99 4.46
C VAL A 23 -8.84 -3.19 4.01
N ASN A 24 -9.27 -2.41 3.01
CA ASN A 24 -10.57 -2.55 2.39
C ASN A 24 -10.70 -3.90 1.68
N GLU A 25 -11.89 -4.49 1.75
CA GLU A 25 -12.26 -5.57 0.82
C GLU A 25 -12.16 -5.04 -0.62
N PRO A 26 -11.69 -5.87 -1.58
CA PRO A 26 -11.63 -5.46 -2.98
C PRO A 26 -13.03 -5.13 -3.49
N LYS A 27 -13.21 -3.97 -4.12
CA LYS A 27 -14.44 -3.63 -4.83
C LYS A 27 -14.54 -4.48 -6.10
N SER A 28 -15.65 -4.32 -6.84
CA SER A 28 -15.94 -5.14 -8.02
C SER A 28 -14.81 -5.17 -9.06
N GLY A 29 -14.08 -4.08 -9.30
CA GLY A 29 -12.96 -4.05 -10.24
C GLY A 29 -11.56 -4.25 -9.63
N ASP A 30 -11.47 -4.42 -8.30
CA ASP A 30 -10.19 -4.46 -7.61
C ASP A 30 -9.65 -5.89 -7.52
N VAL A 31 -8.35 -6.01 -7.26
CA VAL A 31 -7.73 -7.24 -6.78
C VAL A 31 -7.08 -6.98 -5.42
N LEU A 32 -7.15 -7.97 -4.53
CA LEU A 32 -6.36 -7.95 -3.30
C LEU A 32 -5.11 -8.79 -3.52
N ILE A 33 -3.96 -8.22 -3.17
CA ILE A 33 -2.69 -8.93 -3.22
C ILE A 33 -2.15 -9.22 -1.81
N LYS A 34 -1.50 -10.37 -1.66
CA LYS A 34 -0.62 -10.66 -0.54
C LYS A 34 0.80 -10.28 -0.95
N THR A 35 1.30 -9.18 -0.40
CA THR A 35 2.67 -8.71 -0.61
C THR A 35 3.68 -9.79 -0.20
N ALA A 36 4.62 -10.08 -1.10
CA ALA A 36 5.78 -10.93 -0.81
C ALA A 36 7.04 -10.08 -0.62
N PHE A 37 7.24 -9.11 -1.52
CA PHE A 37 8.40 -8.23 -1.50
C PHE A 37 7.98 -6.80 -1.80
N THR A 38 8.71 -5.86 -1.20
CA THR A 38 8.71 -4.47 -1.61
C THR A 38 10.11 -3.90 -1.48
N SER A 39 10.49 -2.99 -2.36
CA SER A 39 11.75 -2.25 -2.25
C SER A 39 11.53 -0.85 -1.67
N ILE A 40 12.63 -0.27 -1.21
CA ILE A 40 12.69 1.10 -0.70
C ILE A 40 13.38 1.93 -1.78
N SER A 41 12.69 2.92 -2.33
CA SER A 41 13.32 3.92 -3.17
C SER A 41 14.04 4.94 -2.29
N ALA A 42 15.34 4.75 -2.15
CA ALA A 42 16.16 5.49 -1.20
C ALA A 42 15.97 7.02 -1.29
N GLY A 43 15.75 7.58 -2.48
CA GLY A 43 15.44 9.00 -2.65
C GLY A 43 14.04 9.37 -2.19
N THR A 44 13.03 8.68 -2.70
CA THR A 44 11.62 9.00 -2.47
C THR A 44 11.21 8.79 -1.00
N GLU A 45 11.53 7.62 -0.43
CA GLU A 45 11.23 7.33 0.97
C GLU A 45 11.99 8.27 1.93
N ARG A 46 13.22 8.70 1.58
CA ARG A 46 13.95 9.70 2.37
C ARG A 46 13.24 11.05 2.36
N MET A 47 12.78 11.51 1.19
CA MET A 47 12.01 12.76 1.09
C MET A 47 10.70 12.68 1.84
N LEU A 48 10.00 11.55 1.76
CA LEU A 48 8.75 11.32 2.47
C LEU A 48 8.96 11.32 4.00
N LEU A 49 9.96 10.58 4.48
CA LEU A 49 10.33 10.53 5.89
C LEU A 49 10.68 11.91 6.44
N ASP A 50 11.38 12.72 5.66
CA ASP A 50 11.75 14.07 6.07
C ASP A 50 10.65 15.13 5.83
N GLY A 51 9.48 14.73 5.34
CA GLY A 51 8.36 15.64 5.10
C GLY A 51 8.63 16.66 3.99
N ARG A 52 9.43 16.30 2.98
CA ARG A 52 9.81 17.14 1.83
C ARG A 52 9.22 16.67 0.50
N LEU A 53 8.53 15.53 0.47
CA LEU A 53 7.86 15.06 -0.74
C LEU A 53 6.73 16.03 -1.12
N PRO A 54 6.56 16.41 -2.41
CA PRO A 54 5.47 17.29 -2.83
C PRO A 54 4.08 16.73 -2.50
N GLN A 55 3.10 17.61 -2.36
CA GLN A 55 1.68 17.24 -2.33
C GLN A 55 1.25 16.73 -3.72
N PRO A 56 0.30 15.78 -3.81
CA PRO A 56 -0.56 15.27 -2.72
C PRO A 56 0.02 14.06 -1.96
N GLN A 57 1.19 13.55 -2.32
CA GLN A 57 1.70 12.29 -1.79
C GLN A 57 2.06 12.40 -0.29
N LEU A 58 2.41 13.59 0.20
CA LEU A 58 2.79 13.83 1.58
C LEU A 58 1.62 14.24 2.48
N LEU A 59 0.93 13.28 3.05
CA LEU A 59 -0.01 13.51 4.14
C LEU A 59 0.21 12.48 5.24
N PHE A 60 0.65 12.93 6.43
CA PHE A 60 0.80 12.04 7.57
C PHE A 60 -0.56 11.74 8.22
N PRO A 61 -0.77 10.53 8.79
CA PRO A 61 0.10 9.36 8.73
C PRO A 61 0.10 8.72 7.33
N VAL A 62 1.26 8.27 6.86
CA VAL A 62 1.43 7.68 5.51
C VAL A 62 2.06 6.29 5.56
N VAL A 63 1.58 5.39 4.71
CA VAL A 63 2.22 4.11 4.39
C VAL A 63 3.00 4.29 3.09
N PRO A 64 4.34 4.15 3.09
CA PRO A 64 5.12 4.24 1.86
C PRO A 64 5.02 2.96 1.02
N GLY A 65 5.55 3.02 -0.21
CA GLY A 65 5.71 1.86 -1.09
C GLY A 65 4.92 1.98 -2.39
N TYR A 66 5.66 1.92 -3.49
CA TYR A 66 5.15 1.84 -4.87
C TYR A 66 5.89 0.79 -5.70
N GLU A 67 6.73 -0.01 -5.05
CA GLU A 67 7.53 -1.04 -5.69
C GLU A 67 7.19 -2.36 -5.00
N THR A 68 5.99 -2.90 -5.25
CA THR A 68 5.46 -4.08 -4.54
C THR A 68 5.25 -5.23 -5.50
N VAL A 69 5.76 -6.42 -5.13
CA VAL A 69 5.47 -7.69 -5.79
C VAL A 69 4.70 -8.60 -4.82
N GLY A 70 3.64 -9.22 -5.32
CA GLY A 70 2.83 -10.12 -4.52
C GLY A 70 1.94 -11.02 -5.37
N GLN A 71 1.20 -11.89 -4.69
CA GLN A 71 0.25 -12.79 -5.34
C GLN A 71 -1.17 -12.27 -5.16
N VAL A 72 -1.99 -12.31 -6.20
CA VAL A 72 -3.43 -12.01 -6.10
C VAL A 72 -4.12 -13.11 -5.30
N VAL A 73 -4.77 -12.73 -4.20
CA VAL A 73 -5.45 -13.65 -3.27
C VAL A 73 -6.97 -13.51 -3.27
N GLN A 74 -7.49 -12.37 -3.74
CA GLN A 74 -8.92 -12.17 -3.98
C GLN A 74 -9.11 -11.29 -5.21
N VAL A 75 -10.21 -11.52 -5.93
CA VAL A 75 -10.61 -10.75 -7.11
C VAL A 75 -12.03 -10.23 -6.90
N GLY A 76 -12.26 -8.97 -7.27
CA GLY A 76 -13.59 -8.39 -7.32
C GLY A 76 -14.47 -9.05 -8.37
N SER A 77 -15.79 -8.88 -8.25
CA SER A 77 -16.78 -9.55 -9.12
C SER A 77 -16.69 -9.20 -10.62
N LYS A 78 -16.10 -8.05 -10.95
CA LYS A 78 -15.84 -7.56 -12.32
C LYS A 78 -14.35 -7.57 -12.68
N ALA A 79 -13.46 -7.98 -11.78
CA ALA A 79 -12.05 -8.16 -12.08
C ALA A 79 -11.84 -9.50 -12.83
N PRO A 80 -10.85 -9.59 -13.72
CA PRO A 80 -10.57 -10.84 -14.43
C PRO A 80 -10.24 -11.97 -13.45
N LYS A 81 -11.02 -13.06 -13.49
CA LYS A 81 -10.91 -14.16 -12.51
C LYS A 81 -9.60 -14.93 -12.65
N GLU A 82 -9.05 -14.96 -13.85
CA GLU A 82 -7.77 -15.55 -14.20
C GLU A 82 -6.58 -14.90 -13.49
N LEU A 83 -6.74 -13.69 -12.92
CA LEU A 83 -5.70 -13.06 -12.11
C LEU A 83 -5.51 -13.75 -10.77
N LEU A 84 -6.51 -14.48 -10.26
CA LEU A 84 -6.40 -15.16 -8.97
C LEU A 84 -5.21 -16.14 -8.96
N GLY A 85 -4.32 -15.99 -7.98
CA GLY A 85 -3.10 -16.79 -7.88
C GLY A 85 -1.92 -16.29 -8.73
N GLN A 86 -2.10 -15.30 -9.60
CA GLN A 86 -1.01 -14.74 -10.37
C GLN A 86 -0.09 -13.85 -9.53
N TRP A 87 1.18 -13.82 -9.92
CA TRP A 87 2.18 -12.89 -9.41
C TRP A 87 2.11 -11.58 -10.17
N VAL A 88 2.04 -10.47 -9.44
CA VAL A 88 1.90 -9.13 -10.01
C VAL A 88 2.87 -8.16 -9.35
N TYR A 89 3.28 -7.16 -10.13
CA TYR A 89 3.91 -5.94 -9.63
C TYR A 89 2.87 -4.82 -9.59
N ILE A 90 2.82 -4.06 -8.50
CA ILE A 90 1.94 -2.89 -8.38
C ILE A 90 2.73 -1.63 -8.01
N GLY A 91 2.31 -0.52 -8.64
CA GLY A 91 2.86 0.82 -8.45
C GLY A 91 2.29 1.59 -7.25
N GLY A 92 1.45 0.95 -6.42
CA GLY A 92 0.77 1.60 -5.29
C GLY A 92 -0.55 0.91 -4.94
N ALA A 93 -1.16 1.29 -3.80
CA ALA A 93 -2.32 0.61 -3.24
C ALA A 93 -3.38 1.57 -2.67
N ARG A 94 -4.65 1.40 -3.07
CA ARG A 94 -5.81 2.23 -2.64
C ARG A 94 -6.64 1.59 -1.54
N CYS A 95 -6.01 0.88 -0.62
CA CYS A 95 -6.72 -0.07 0.23
C CYS A 95 -6.71 0.26 1.73
N PHE A 96 -5.84 1.15 2.21
CA PHE A 96 -5.70 1.41 3.64
C PHE A 96 -6.78 2.38 4.18
N ARG A 97 -7.25 2.13 5.41
CA ARG A 97 -8.18 3.04 6.12
C ARG A 97 -7.45 3.88 7.15
N GLY A 98 -7.74 5.18 7.19
CA GLY A 98 -7.23 6.10 8.22
C GLY A 98 -5.73 6.42 8.11
N VAL A 99 -5.07 5.98 7.04
CA VAL A 99 -3.69 6.32 6.69
C VAL A 99 -3.62 6.59 5.19
N ASN A 100 -2.82 7.57 4.80
CA ASN A 100 -2.55 7.90 3.40
C ASN A 100 -1.68 6.79 2.76
N ALA A 101 -1.98 6.40 1.53
CA ALA A 101 -1.22 5.38 0.81
C ALA A 101 -0.14 5.93 -0.13
N ALA A 102 0.01 7.26 -0.22
CA ALA A 102 0.94 8.02 -1.07
C ALA A 102 0.81 7.78 -2.59
N TRP A 103 0.85 6.53 -3.05
CA TRP A 103 0.73 6.11 -4.45
C TRP A 103 -0.59 5.40 -4.76
N GLY A 104 -1.64 5.72 -3.98
CA GLY A 104 -2.96 5.14 -4.12
C GLY A 104 -4.04 6.08 -3.67
#